data_AF-A0A958JE19-F1
#
_entry.id   AF-A0A958JE19-F1
#
_cell.length_a   1.000
_cell.length_b   1.000
_cell.length_c   1.000
_cell.angle_alpha   90.00
_cell.angle_beta   90.00
_cell.angle_gamma   90.00
#
_symmetry.space_group_name_H-M   'P 1'
#
loop_
_entity.id
_entity.type
_entity.pdbx_description
1 polymer ?
#
loop_
_entity_poly.entity_id
_entity_poly.type
_entity_poly.pdbx_seq_one_letter_code
_entity_poly.pdbx_strand_id
1 'polypeptide(L)'
;MLSLRNIAKRVLTRFFHLMPVPTSFVKIAKSQSLPIIVTQSNSIVLDALLTSFAERCGCYLCSVRSYLSADRKKDALCAVNIHNNDEIAELVKANGRKLYFSTLNIFRGKGPVRSHPSYSMKFTDYLAILLGPLHIGRELLIVFGEPVRLPDFEHPTANKICRRFKLDYYGNLKLVRGTPFQKLSIQEQIVLGGKDYERTLEKLAKSLSTTPKRLHRAAQLAFRKIAARPRAWVFIPAAVIARFILRRLFTAVEVRGLERFASALKKDTVVLVPMHRSHLDYVLIGSV
;
A
#
# COMPACT_ATOMS: atom_id res chain seq x y z
N MET A 1 39.37 -5.62 2.46
CA MET A 1 38.51 -5.39 3.64
C MET A 1 37.05 -5.39 3.20
N LEU A 2 36.25 -6.39 3.60
CA LEU A 2 34.80 -6.31 3.37
C LEU A 2 34.25 -5.14 4.20
N SER A 3 33.64 -4.15 3.54
CA SER A 3 32.92 -3.08 4.23
C SER A 3 31.92 -3.68 5.22
N LEU A 4 31.82 -3.10 6.42
CA LEU A 4 30.86 -3.49 7.46
C LEU A 4 29.44 -3.65 6.91
N ARG A 5 29.09 -2.84 5.90
CA ARG A 5 27.84 -2.90 5.14
C ARG A 5 27.66 -4.25 4.43
N ASN A 6 28.68 -4.81 3.80
CA ASN A 6 28.55 -6.10 3.09
C ASN A 6 28.34 -7.27 4.05
N ILE A 7 28.95 -7.21 5.23
CA ILE A 7 28.75 -8.22 6.28
C ILE A 7 27.32 -8.14 6.81
N ALA A 8 26.86 -6.94 7.18
CA ALA A 8 25.49 -6.71 7.64
C ALA A 8 24.46 -7.14 6.59
N LYS A 9 24.69 -6.82 5.30
CA LYS A 9 23.83 -7.27 4.20
C LYS A 9 23.73 -8.79 4.16
N ARG A 10 24.84 -9.54 4.19
CA ARG A 10 24.82 -11.01 4.15
C ARG A 10 24.06 -11.63 5.33
N VAL A 11 24.26 -11.09 6.53
CA VAL A 11 23.55 -11.56 7.73
C VAL A 11 22.05 -11.33 7.59
N LEU A 12 21.64 -10.12 7.18
CA LEU A 12 20.24 -9.79 6.93
C LEU A 12 19.63 -10.62 5.81
N THR A 13 20.35 -10.87 4.72
CA THR A 13 19.87 -11.72 3.61
C THR A 13 19.53 -13.10 4.14
N ARG A 14 20.45 -13.74 4.89
CA ARG A 14 20.23 -15.04 5.55
C ARG A 14 19.01 -15.03 6.45
N PHE A 15 18.85 -13.99 7.26
CA PHE A 15 17.69 -13.83 8.13
C PHE A 15 16.36 -13.73 7.35
N PHE A 16 16.34 -13.04 6.21
CA PHE A 16 15.16 -12.93 5.36
C PHE A 16 14.80 -14.21 4.58
N HIS A 17 15.66 -15.24 4.54
CA HIS A 17 15.25 -16.54 3.99
C HIS A 17 14.10 -17.17 4.76
N LEU A 18 13.93 -16.81 6.04
CA LEU A 18 12.81 -17.26 6.87
C LEU A 18 11.45 -16.68 6.42
N MET A 19 11.43 -15.57 5.66
CA MET A 19 10.18 -15.02 5.14
C MET A 19 9.76 -15.74 3.86
N PRO A 20 8.48 -16.09 3.66
CA PRO A 20 8.03 -16.61 2.37
C PRO A 20 8.22 -15.58 1.26
N VAL A 21 8.59 -16.04 0.06
CA VAL A 21 8.68 -15.16 -1.12
C VAL A 21 7.26 -14.77 -1.54
N PRO A 22 6.95 -13.47 -1.71
CA PRO A 22 5.64 -13.04 -2.16
C PRO A 22 5.30 -13.61 -3.54
N THR A 23 4.07 -14.08 -3.74
CA THR A 23 3.61 -14.62 -5.04
C THR A 23 3.73 -13.58 -6.16
N SER A 24 3.52 -12.29 -5.85
CA SER A 24 3.75 -11.19 -6.79
C SER A 24 5.21 -11.08 -7.24
N PHE A 25 6.17 -11.39 -6.35
CA PHE A 25 7.59 -11.42 -6.72
C PHE A 25 7.91 -12.62 -7.61
N VAL A 26 7.36 -13.80 -7.31
CA VAL A 26 7.57 -15.01 -8.13
C VAL A 26 7.09 -14.77 -9.57
N LYS A 27 5.94 -14.08 -9.75
CA LYS A 27 5.45 -13.68 -11.09
C LYS A 27 6.44 -12.78 -11.82
N ILE A 28 7.04 -11.83 -11.11
CA ILE A 28 8.05 -10.91 -11.64
C ILE A 28 9.33 -11.65 -12.03
N ALA A 29 9.84 -12.52 -11.16
CA ALA A 29 11.06 -13.28 -11.40
C ALA A 29 10.92 -14.26 -12.57
N LYS A 30 9.71 -14.76 -12.84
CA LYS A 30 9.41 -15.63 -13.98
C LYS A 30 9.01 -14.88 -15.26
N SER A 31 8.92 -13.55 -15.22
CA SER A 31 8.54 -12.77 -16.40
C SER A 31 9.69 -12.73 -17.43
N GLN A 32 9.35 -12.82 -18.72
CA GLN A 32 10.34 -12.82 -19.81
C GLN A 32 11.20 -11.54 -19.82
N SER A 33 10.62 -10.42 -19.41
CA SER A 33 11.29 -9.13 -19.27
C SER A 33 11.36 -8.76 -17.80
N LEU A 34 12.28 -9.39 -17.04
CA LEU A 34 12.51 -9.10 -15.61
C LEU A 34 12.49 -7.57 -15.39
N PRO A 35 11.48 -7.01 -14.71
CA PRO A 35 11.31 -5.58 -14.57
C PRO A 35 12.29 -4.98 -13.57
N ILE A 36 12.47 -3.67 -13.67
CA ILE A 36 13.20 -2.86 -12.69
C ILE A 36 12.30 -2.68 -11.45
N ILE A 37 12.78 -3.11 -10.29
CA ILE A 37 12.06 -2.98 -9.03
C ILE A 37 12.29 -1.58 -8.47
N VAL A 38 11.23 -0.81 -8.30
CA VAL A 38 11.31 0.52 -7.72
C VAL A 38 11.12 0.44 -6.21
N THR A 39 12.12 0.85 -5.44
CA THR A 39 12.10 0.84 -3.97
C THR A 39 11.82 2.22 -3.41
N GLN A 40 11.33 2.22 -2.16
CA GLN A 40 11.02 3.44 -1.41
C GLN A 40 12.23 4.08 -0.76
N SER A 41 13.31 3.32 -0.59
CA SER A 41 14.53 3.78 0.08
C SER A 41 15.75 2.95 -0.31
N ASN A 42 16.93 3.52 -0.09
CA ASN A 42 18.22 2.85 -0.28
C ASN A 42 18.71 2.20 1.03
N SER A 43 17.81 1.55 1.76
CA SER A 43 18.14 0.90 3.03
C SER A 43 18.78 -0.46 2.79
N ILE A 44 19.77 -0.80 3.59
CA ILE A 44 20.39 -2.14 3.60
C ILE A 44 19.38 -3.25 3.89
N VAL A 45 18.32 -2.93 4.65
CA VAL A 45 17.23 -3.85 4.97
C VAL A 45 16.46 -4.24 3.71
N LEU A 46 16.12 -3.26 2.86
CA LEU A 46 15.42 -3.53 1.60
C LEU A 46 16.32 -4.24 0.60
N ASP A 47 17.59 -3.84 0.53
CA ASP A 47 18.59 -4.47 -0.35
C ASP A 47 18.79 -5.95 0.02
N ALA A 48 18.93 -6.26 1.32
CA ALA A 48 19.03 -7.63 1.82
C ALA A 48 17.74 -8.44 1.59
N LEU A 49 16.56 -7.83 1.81
CA LEU A 49 15.26 -8.45 1.56
C LEU A 49 15.09 -8.84 0.08
N LEU A 50 15.37 -7.90 -0.83
CA LEU A 50 15.30 -8.15 -2.27
C LEU A 50 16.33 -9.16 -2.74
N THR A 51 17.54 -9.10 -2.18
CA THR A 51 18.58 -10.11 -2.46
C THR A 51 18.10 -11.50 -2.06
N SER A 52 17.50 -11.65 -0.87
CA SER A 52 16.95 -12.94 -0.41
C SER A 52 15.81 -13.46 -1.29
N PHE A 53 14.95 -12.58 -1.81
CA PHE A 53 13.90 -12.98 -2.75
C PHE A 53 14.46 -13.38 -4.12
N ALA A 54 15.42 -12.60 -4.64
CA ALA A 54 16.06 -12.86 -5.92
C ALA A 54 16.78 -14.22 -5.90
N GLU A 55 17.64 -14.47 -4.90
CA GLU A 55 18.42 -15.70 -4.78
C GLU A 55 17.50 -16.94 -4.75
N ARG A 56 16.37 -16.86 -4.05
CA ARG A 56 15.39 -17.95 -3.97
C ARG A 56 14.56 -18.16 -5.23
N CYS A 57 14.55 -17.18 -6.15
CA CYS A 57 13.91 -17.32 -7.45
C CYS A 57 14.93 -17.60 -8.57
N GLY A 58 16.22 -17.81 -8.25
CA GLY A 58 17.27 -18.03 -9.23
C GLY A 58 17.74 -16.75 -9.94
N CYS A 59 17.38 -15.58 -9.43
CA CYS A 59 17.81 -14.28 -9.94
C CYS A 59 18.91 -13.69 -9.05
N TYR A 60 19.60 -12.67 -9.54
CA TYR A 60 20.53 -11.88 -8.70
C TYR A 60 20.30 -10.39 -8.89
N LEU A 61 20.49 -9.63 -7.81
CA LEU A 61 20.33 -8.19 -7.82
C LEU A 61 21.57 -7.51 -8.41
N CYS A 62 21.39 -6.59 -9.36
CA CYS A 62 22.47 -5.78 -9.95
C CYS A 62 22.14 -4.27 -9.94
N SER A 63 23.17 -3.46 -10.18
CA SER A 63 23.03 -2.01 -10.31
C SER A 63 22.37 -1.62 -11.63
N VAL A 64 21.84 -0.40 -11.72
CA VAL A 64 21.21 0.15 -12.94
C VAL A 64 22.17 0.11 -14.12
N ARG A 65 23.43 0.53 -13.93
CA ARG A 65 24.47 0.47 -14.96
C ARG A 65 24.65 -0.92 -15.55
N SER A 66 24.80 -1.93 -14.68
CA SER A 66 24.96 -3.34 -15.09
C SER A 66 23.68 -3.94 -15.66
N TYR A 67 22.53 -3.39 -15.31
CA TYR A 67 21.26 -3.81 -15.88
C TYR A 67 21.04 -3.25 -17.30
N LEU A 68 21.51 -2.03 -17.55
CA LEU A 68 21.40 -1.34 -18.84
C LEU A 68 22.54 -1.70 -19.82
N SER A 69 23.60 -2.38 -19.37
CA SER A 69 24.68 -2.83 -20.24
C SER A 69 24.22 -3.89 -21.25
N ALA A 70 24.87 -3.96 -22.41
CA ALA A 70 24.61 -4.98 -23.42
C ALA A 70 24.87 -6.41 -22.90
N ASP A 71 25.87 -6.58 -22.01
CA ASP A 71 26.26 -7.87 -21.41
C ASP A 71 25.37 -8.32 -20.24
N ARG A 72 24.12 -7.87 -20.22
CA ARG A 72 23.17 -8.23 -19.17
C ARG A 72 22.96 -9.75 -19.16
N LYS A 73 23.26 -10.41 -18.03
CA LYS A 73 22.85 -11.80 -17.83
C LYS A 73 21.32 -11.89 -17.75
N LYS A 74 20.76 -12.97 -18.29
CA LYS A 74 19.31 -13.18 -18.38
C LYS A 74 18.61 -13.09 -17.01
N ASP A 75 19.29 -13.50 -15.94
CA ASP A 75 18.71 -13.55 -14.58
C ASP A 75 19.01 -12.30 -13.73
N ALA A 76 19.51 -11.24 -14.37
CA ALA A 76 19.84 -9.98 -13.71
C ALA A 76 18.56 -9.17 -13.43
N LEU A 77 18.31 -8.92 -12.14
CA LEU A 77 17.23 -8.10 -11.63
C LEU A 77 17.80 -6.78 -11.10
N CYS A 78 17.17 -5.67 -11.43
CA CYS A 78 17.61 -4.36 -10.95
C CYS A 78 16.64 -3.80 -9.92
N ALA A 79 17.17 -3.14 -8.89
CA ALA A 79 16.39 -2.31 -8.00
C ALA A 79 16.86 -0.85 -8.07
N VAL A 80 15.90 0.07 -8.13
CA VAL A 80 16.12 1.52 -8.21
C VAL A 80 15.40 2.22 -7.10
N ASN A 81 16.07 3.15 -6.42
CA ASN A 81 15.41 4.02 -5.46
C ASN A 81 14.79 5.24 -6.17
N ILE A 82 13.51 5.54 -5.92
CA ILE A 82 12.84 6.73 -6.46
C ILE A 82 13.52 8.07 -6.09
N HIS A 83 14.28 8.08 -5.00
CA HIS A 83 14.94 9.27 -4.47
C HIS A 83 16.38 9.39 -4.97
N ASN A 84 16.90 8.39 -5.70
CA ASN A 84 18.23 8.45 -6.28
C ASN A 84 18.18 9.05 -7.68
N ASN A 85 18.46 10.35 -7.78
CA ASN A 85 18.41 11.08 -9.04
C ASN A 85 19.40 10.54 -10.08
N ASP A 86 20.54 9.97 -9.67
CA ASP A 86 21.57 9.47 -10.60
C ASP A 86 21.10 8.19 -11.29
N GLU A 87 20.55 7.24 -10.53
CA GLU A 87 19.95 6.01 -11.06
C GLU A 87 18.79 6.33 -12.00
N ILE A 88 17.97 7.32 -11.65
CA ILE A 88 16.84 7.74 -12.49
C ILE A 88 17.33 8.46 -13.74
N ALA A 89 18.41 9.23 -13.66
CA ALA A 89 19.03 9.86 -14.83
C ALA A 89 19.57 8.82 -15.82
N GLU A 90 20.10 7.69 -15.33
CA GLU A 90 20.47 6.55 -16.18
C GLU A 90 19.27 5.91 -16.88
N LEU A 91 18.13 5.79 -16.17
CA LEU A 91 16.87 5.35 -16.79
C LEU A 91 16.36 6.34 -17.84
N VAL A 92 16.50 7.65 -17.59
CA VAL A 92 16.17 8.71 -18.56
C VAL A 92 17.03 8.58 -19.82
N LYS A 93 18.33 8.29 -19.69
CA LYS A 93 19.23 8.06 -20.84
C LYS A 93 18.85 6.81 -21.63
N ALA A 94 18.30 5.80 -20.96
CA ALA A 94 17.82 4.58 -21.58
C ALA A 94 16.34 4.65 -22.06
N ASN A 95 15.72 5.83 -21.98
CA ASN A 95 14.35 6.06 -22.47
C ASN A 95 14.26 5.76 -23.98
N GLY A 96 13.23 5.02 -24.40
CA GLY A 96 13.12 4.45 -25.76
C GLY A 96 13.44 2.95 -25.83
N ARG A 97 14.08 2.37 -24.81
CA ARG A 97 14.12 0.91 -24.65
C ARG A 97 12.79 0.42 -24.08
N LYS A 98 12.38 -0.80 -24.45
CA LYS A 98 11.21 -1.49 -23.85
C LYS A 98 11.52 -1.92 -22.42
N LEU A 99 11.56 -0.95 -21.49
CA LEU A 99 11.81 -1.16 -20.07
C LEU A 99 10.49 -1.31 -19.32
N TYR A 100 10.45 -2.30 -18.44
CA TYR A 100 9.34 -2.52 -17.52
C TYR A 100 9.80 -2.20 -16.10
N PHE A 101 8.90 -1.65 -15.30
CA PHE A 101 9.14 -1.40 -13.89
C PHE A 101 8.01 -1.99 -13.04
N SER A 102 8.31 -2.29 -11.79
CA SER A 102 7.35 -2.71 -10.78
C SER A 102 7.69 -2.04 -9.45
N THR A 103 6.71 -1.41 -8.80
CA THR A 103 6.92 -0.81 -7.48
C THR A 103 6.93 -1.87 -6.37
N LEU A 104 7.89 -1.78 -5.46
CA LEU A 104 7.88 -2.51 -4.19
C LEU A 104 7.02 -1.76 -3.19
N ASN A 105 5.96 -2.42 -2.73
CA ASN A 105 5.02 -1.86 -1.77
C ASN A 105 5.04 -2.69 -0.48
N ILE A 106 5.37 -2.07 0.65
CA ILE A 106 5.42 -2.74 1.94
C ILE A 106 4.44 -2.07 2.89
N PHE A 107 3.47 -2.84 3.40
CA PHE A 107 2.38 -2.34 4.22
C PHE A 107 2.25 -3.10 5.53
N ARG A 108 2.04 -2.34 6.61
CA ARG A 108 1.65 -2.85 7.93
C ARG A 108 0.13 -3.00 8.02
N GLY A 109 -0.40 -4.12 7.56
CA GLY A 109 -1.81 -4.45 7.59
C GLY A 109 -2.58 -4.10 6.34
N LYS A 110 -3.77 -4.70 6.26
CA LYS A 110 -4.76 -4.45 5.20
C LYS A 110 -5.81 -3.45 5.70
N GLY A 111 -6.43 -2.75 4.76
CA GLY A 111 -7.57 -1.89 5.04
C GLY A 111 -7.23 -0.44 5.42
N PRO A 112 -8.27 0.38 5.59
CA PRO A 112 -8.17 1.85 5.59
C PRO A 112 -7.48 2.38 6.83
N VAL A 113 -6.46 3.20 6.59
CA VAL A 113 -5.72 3.92 7.62
C VAL A 113 -6.23 5.35 7.70
N ARG A 114 -6.25 5.92 8.91
CA ARG A 114 -6.65 7.32 9.15
C ARG A 114 -5.66 8.35 8.61
N SER A 115 -4.46 7.93 8.26
CA SER A 115 -3.40 8.79 7.74
C SER A 115 -3.06 8.40 6.31
N HIS A 116 -2.83 9.41 5.47
CA HIS A 116 -2.25 9.18 4.15
C HIS A 116 -0.90 8.48 4.30
N PRO A 117 -0.73 7.29 3.71
CA PRO A 117 0.54 6.60 3.69
C PRO A 117 1.57 7.45 2.96
N SER A 118 2.75 7.61 3.57
CA SER A 118 3.86 8.27 2.90
C SER A 118 4.49 7.31 1.90
N TYR A 119 5.09 7.87 0.85
CA TYR A 119 6.02 7.12 0.01
C TYR A 119 7.34 6.84 0.76
N SER A 120 7.73 7.72 1.68
CA SER A 120 8.95 7.53 2.48
C SER A 120 8.73 6.54 3.63
N MET A 121 9.68 5.62 3.77
CA MET A 121 9.71 4.70 4.91
C MET A 121 10.23 5.39 6.17
N LYS A 122 9.54 5.19 7.29
CA LYS A 122 9.97 5.62 8.62
C LYS A 122 10.84 4.55 9.27
N PHE A 123 11.58 4.92 10.32
CA PHE A 123 12.36 3.97 11.12
C PHE A 123 11.51 2.78 11.60
N THR A 124 10.27 3.06 12.01
CA THR A 124 9.33 2.02 12.42
C THR A 124 9.12 1.00 11.29
N ASP A 125 8.95 1.44 10.05
CA ASP A 125 8.67 0.53 8.93
C ASP A 125 9.80 -0.49 8.73
N TYR A 126 11.07 -0.06 8.85
CA TYR A 126 12.21 -0.99 8.83
C TYR A 126 12.20 -1.96 10.01
N LEU A 127 11.87 -1.49 11.22
CA LEU A 127 11.75 -2.35 12.38
C LEU A 127 10.67 -3.41 12.18
N ALA A 128 9.54 -3.07 11.55
CA ALA A 128 8.50 -4.05 11.22
C ALA A 128 8.97 -5.06 10.15
N ILE A 129 9.77 -4.63 9.18
CA ILE A 129 10.36 -5.55 8.20
C ILE A 129 11.32 -6.51 8.89
N LEU A 130 12.19 -6.01 9.78
CA LEU A 130 13.14 -6.83 10.55
C LEU A 130 12.46 -7.78 11.53
N LEU A 131 11.33 -7.38 12.12
CA LEU A 131 10.56 -8.27 13.00
C LEU A 131 9.63 -9.21 12.22
N GLY A 132 9.42 -8.95 10.92
CA GLY A 132 8.56 -9.74 10.04
C GLY A 132 8.81 -11.25 10.09
N PRO A 133 10.06 -11.74 10.02
CA PRO A 133 10.36 -13.17 10.08
C PRO A 133 10.12 -13.81 11.46
N LEU A 134 10.21 -13.02 12.54
CA LEU A 134 10.06 -13.47 13.93
C LEU A 134 8.60 -13.44 14.42
N HIS A 135 7.71 -12.72 13.72
CA HIS A 135 6.32 -12.58 14.11
C HIS A 135 5.39 -13.51 13.32
N ILE A 136 4.88 -14.53 14.01
CA ILE A 136 3.77 -15.37 13.58
C ILE A 136 2.49 -14.52 13.64
N GLY A 137 2.13 -13.84 12.54
CA GLY A 137 0.72 -13.63 12.24
C GLY A 137 0.14 -12.21 12.21
N ARG A 138 0.91 -11.12 12.16
CA ARG A 138 0.33 -9.80 11.88
C ARG A 138 1.05 -9.01 10.79
N GLU A 139 0.59 -9.29 9.57
CA GLU A 139 0.12 -8.25 8.64
C GLU A 139 1.17 -7.45 7.86
N LEU A 140 2.46 -7.83 7.86
CA LEU A 140 3.40 -7.26 6.88
C LEU A 140 3.07 -7.79 5.47
N LEU A 141 2.39 -6.96 4.67
CA LEU A 141 2.07 -7.26 3.29
C LEU A 141 3.14 -6.67 2.38
N ILE A 142 3.86 -7.54 1.69
CA ILE A 142 4.82 -7.16 0.66
C ILE A 142 4.16 -7.46 -0.69
N VAL A 143 3.84 -6.42 -1.44
CA VAL A 143 3.22 -6.53 -2.77
C VAL A 143 4.14 -5.88 -3.77
N PHE A 144 4.41 -6.60 -4.85
CA PHE A 144 5.05 -6.02 -6.02
C PHE A 144 3.96 -5.63 -7.02
N GLY A 145 4.09 -4.45 -7.61
CA GLY A 145 3.22 -3.99 -8.68
C GLY A 145 3.26 -4.92 -9.88
N GLU A 146 2.23 -4.83 -10.73
CA GLU A 146 2.31 -5.49 -12.03
C GLU A 146 3.40 -4.82 -12.88
N PRO A 147 4.15 -5.55 -13.72
CA PRO A 147 5.14 -4.94 -14.60
C PRO A 147 4.49 -3.95 -15.57
N VAL A 148 4.83 -2.66 -15.43
CA VAL A 148 4.31 -1.60 -16.29
C VAL A 148 5.44 -1.10 -17.19
N ARG A 149 5.16 -0.94 -18.49
CA ARG A 149 6.12 -0.34 -19.42
C ARG A 149 6.33 1.14 -19.05
N LEU A 150 7.59 1.57 -19.03
CA LEU A 150 7.91 3.00 -18.94
C LEU A 150 7.40 3.72 -20.20
N PRO A 151 6.61 4.80 -20.07
CA PRO A 151 6.17 5.57 -21.22
C PRO A 151 7.38 6.16 -21.95
N ASP A 152 7.36 6.12 -23.27
CA ASP A 152 8.34 6.84 -24.08
C ASP A 152 7.98 8.33 -24.04
N PHE A 153 8.64 9.08 -23.17
CA PHE A 153 8.42 10.53 -23.05
C PHE A 153 9.19 11.26 -24.16
N GLU A 154 8.54 12.20 -24.86
CA GLU A 154 9.19 13.08 -25.86
C GLU A 154 10.37 13.85 -25.24
N HIS A 155 10.15 14.39 -24.04
CA HIS A 155 11.17 15.03 -23.22
C HIS A 155 11.23 14.31 -21.87
N PRO A 156 12.07 13.27 -21.74
CA PRO A 156 12.17 12.50 -20.50
C PRO A 156 12.91 13.32 -19.45
N THR A 157 12.25 13.52 -18.31
CA THR A 157 12.86 14.18 -17.14
C THR A 157 12.75 13.23 -15.97
N ALA A 158 13.73 13.23 -15.07
CA ALA A 158 13.71 12.43 -13.84
C ALA A 158 12.38 12.63 -13.08
N ASN A 159 11.88 13.87 -13.02
CA ASN A 159 10.59 14.19 -12.38
C ASN A 159 9.38 13.47 -13.00
N LYS A 160 9.33 13.29 -14.33
CA LYS A 160 8.23 12.58 -15.00
C LYS A 160 8.26 11.09 -14.69
N ILE A 161 9.44 10.48 -14.71
CA ILE A 161 9.65 9.08 -14.33
C ILE A 161 9.31 8.86 -12.85
N CYS A 162 9.82 9.70 -11.95
CA CYS A 162 9.48 9.66 -10.53
C CYS A 162 7.98 9.82 -10.28
N ARG A 163 7.32 10.75 -10.98
CA ARG A 163 5.87 10.93 -10.90
C ARG A 163 5.15 9.64 -11.31
N ARG A 164 5.60 8.97 -12.38
CA ARG A 164 5.02 7.69 -12.81
C ARG A 164 5.15 6.61 -11.74
N PHE A 165 6.31 6.48 -11.12
CA PHE A 165 6.52 5.54 -10.01
C PHE A 165 5.64 5.86 -8.80
N LYS A 166 5.49 7.14 -8.43
CA LYS A 166 4.60 7.57 -7.35
C LYS A 166 3.14 7.24 -7.64
N LEU A 167 2.68 7.47 -8.87
CA LEU A 167 1.30 7.16 -9.27
C LEU A 167 1.02 5.66 -9.17
N ASP A 168 1.95 4.81 -9.62
CA ASP A 168 1.81 3.36 -9.50
C ASP A 168 1.79 2.91 -8.02
N TYR A 169 2.68 3.46 -7.19
CA TYR A 169 2.68 3.23 -5.74
C TYR A 169 1.33 3.59 -5.11
N TYR A 170 0.80 4.79 -5.38
CA TYR A 170 -0.48 5.22 -4.81
C TYR A 170 -1.67 4.40 -5.34
N GLY A 171 -1.61 3.91 -6.57
CA GLY A 171 -2.59 2.97 -7.11
C GLY A 171 -2.58 1.64 -6.35
N ASN A 172 -1.40 1.04 -6.16
CA ASN A 172 -1.25 -0.21 -5.41
C ASN A 172 -1.62 -0.03 -3.92
N LEU A 173 -1.28 1.12 -3.36
CA LEU A 173 -1.67 1.51 -2.01
C LEU A 173 -3.19 1.55 -1.85
N LYS A 174 -3.91 2.17 -2.79
CA LYS A 174 -5.37 2.25 -2.78
C LYS A 174 -6.00 0.86 -2.86
N LEU A 175 -5.41 -0.08 -3.59
CA LEU A 175 -5.90 -1.46 -3.60
C LEU A 175 -5.76 -2.16 -2.24
N VAL A 176 -4.62 -2.02 -1.58
CA VAL A 176 -4.34 -2.73 -0.32
C VAL A 176 -5.04 -2.07 0.87
N ARG A 177 -5.02 -0.74 0.91
CA ARG A 177 -5.50 0.05 2.05
C ARG A 177 -6.92 0.56 1.83
N GLY A 178 -7.43 0.60 0.61
CA GLY A 178 -8.66 1.32 0.31
C GLY A 178 -8.50 2.83 0.46
N THR A 179 -9.63 3.54 0.43
CA THR A 179 -9.67 4.98 0.65
C THR A 179 -9.39 5.29 2.12
N PRO A 180 -8.41 6.15 2.45
CA PRO A 180 -8.12 6.50 3.83
C PRO A 180 -9.34 7.17 4.47
N PHE A 181 -9.59 6.86 5.74
CA PHE A 181 -10.65 7.54 6.47
C PHE A 181 -10.31 9.02 6.63
N GLN A 182 -11.27 9.88 6.28
CA GLN A 182 -11.14 11.30 6.57
C GLN A 182 -11.02 11.54 8.08
N LYS A 183 -10.28 12.58 8.47
CA LYS A 183 -10.21 12.98 9.88
C LYS A 183 -11.61 13.35 10.39
N LEU A 184 -11.89 13.02 11.64
CA LEU A 184 -13.20 13.31 12.26
C LEU A 184 -13.55 14.80 12.18
N SER A 185 -12.57 15.69 12.29
CA SER A 185 -12.77 17.14 12.15
C SER A 185 -13.22 17.56 10.75
N ILE A 186 -12.72 16.88 9.71
CA ILE A 186 -13.12 17.14 8.32
C ILE A 186 -14.55 16.61 8.11
N GLN A 187 -14.86 15.43 8.63
CA GLN A 187 -16.21 14.88 8.59
C GLN A 187 -17.21 15.79 9.33
N GLU A 188 -16.83 16.30 10.51
CA GLU A 188 -17.62 17.27 11.28
C GLU A 188 -17.89 18.53 10.45
N GLN A 189 -16.88 19.07 9.78
CA GLN A 189 -17.03 20.24 8.92
C GLN A 189 -17.90 19.99 7.68
N ILE A 190 -17.80 18.81 7.07
CA ILE A 190 -18.61 18.45 5.90
C ILE A 190 -20.08 18.26 6.30
N VAL A 191 -20.35 17.62 7.44
CA VAL A 191 -21.71 17.30 7.91
C VAL A 191 -22.38 18.52 8.54
N LEU A 192 -21.65 19.27 9.36
CA LEU A 192 -22.15 20.46 10.08
C LEU A 192 -21.77 21.77 9.36
N GLY A 193 -21.59 21.70 8.04
CA GLY A 193 -21.24 22.83 7.20
C GLY A 193 -22.17 22.96 6.00
N GLY A 194 -22.06 24.09 5.31
CA GLY A 194 -22.83 24.38 4.10
C GLY A 194 -24.12 25.15 4.36
N LYS A 195 -24.65 25.72 3.27
CA LYS A 195 -25.77 26.67 3.31
C LYS A 195 -27.06 26.06 3.85
N ASP A 196 -27.33 24.79 3.57
CA ASP A 196 -28.56 24.13 4.02
C ASP A 196 -28.56 23.84 5.52
N TYR A 197 -27.39 23.48 6.07
CA TYR A 197 -27.21 23.35 7.51
C TYR A 197 -27.39 24.70 8.21
N GLU A 198 -26.77 25.77 7.70
CA GLU A 198 -26.90 27.12 8.25
C GLU A 198 -28.35 27.61 8.24
N ARG A 199 -29.06 27.44 7.11
CA ARG A 199 -30.50 27.78 6.99
C ARG A 199 -31.36 27.01 7.98
N THR A 200 -31.12 25.71 8.14
CA THR A 200 -31.87 24.87 9.08
C THR A 200 -31.62 25.31 10.52
N LEU A 201 -30.38 25.66 10.82
CA LEU A 201 -29.95 26.11 12.13
C LEU A 201 -30.51 27.48 12.49
N GLU A 202 -30.62 28.41 11.54
CA GLU A 202 -31.33 29.69 11.73
C GLU A 202 -32.83 29.50 11.97
N LYS A 203 -33.48 28.63 11.21
CA LYS A 203 -34.91 28.31 11.41
C LYS A 203 -35.16 27.71 12.80
N LEU A 204 -34.33 26.76 13.22
CA LEU A 204 -34.41 26.14 14.54
C LEU A 204 -34.07 27.11 15.68
N ALA A 205 -33.12 28.03 15.46
CA ALA A 205 -32.78 29.07 16.42
C ALA A 205 -33.99 29.96 16.72
N LYS A 206 -34.73 30.36 15.68
CA LYS A 206 -35.96 31.14 15.79
C LYS A 206 -37.07 30.37 16.50
N SER A 207 -37.28 29.08 16.17
CA SER A 207 -38.36 28.29 16.77
C SER A 207 -38.09 27.91 18.23
N LEU A 208 -36.83 27.73 18.61
CA LEU A 208 -36.42 27.32 19.97
C LEU A 208 -35.98 28.50 20.84
N SER A 209 -36.18 29.74 20.38
CA SER A 209 -35.78 30.98 21.09
C SER A 209 -34.34 30.93 21.61
N THR A 210 -33.42 30.44 20.79
CA THR A 210 -32.01 30.23 21.16
C THR A 210 -31.09 30.84 20.12
N THR A 211 -29.81 31.00 20.44
CA THR A 211 -28.82 31.50 19.50
C THR A 211 -28.34 30.39 18.54
N PRO A 212 -28.13 30.71 17.25
CA PRO A 212 -27.50 29.81 16.27
C PRO A 212 -26.21 29.18 16.80
N LYS A 213 -25.36 29.98 17.46
CA LYS A 213 -24.08 29.52 18.03
C LYS A 213 -24.25 28.43 19.08
N ARG A 214 -25.31 28.49 19.90
CA ARG A 214 -25.59 27.48 20.93
C ARG A 214 -26.07 26.17 20.30
N LEU A 215 -26.94 26.24 19.29
CA LEU A 215 -27.38 25.08 18.52
C LEU A 215 -26.22 24.41 17.77
N HIS A 216 -25.32 25.21 17.18
CA HIS A 216 -24.14 24.69 16.49
C HIS A 216 -23.25 23.89 17.45
N ARG A 217 -22.98 24.41 18.65
CA ARG A 217 -22.21 23.68 19.67
C ARG A 217 -22.90 22.40 20.12
N ALA A 218 -24.22 22.41 20.27
CA ALA A 218 -24.99 21.21 20.60
C ALA A 218 -24.89 20.16 19.49
N ALA A 219 -24.99 20.57 18.23
CA ALA A 219 -24.83 19.70 17.07
C ALA A 219 -23.41 19.10 17.00
N GLN A 220 -22.36 19.88 17.27
CA GLN A 220 -20.98 19.37 17.37
C GLN A 220 -20.84 18.30 18.47
N LEU A 221 -21.43 18.53 19.65
CA LEU A 221 -21.41 17.55 20.74
C LEU A 221 -22.18 16.28 20.37
N ALA A 222 -23.36 16.40 19.76
CA ALA A 222 -24.14 15.27 19.28
C ALA A 222 -23.38 14.49 18.20
N PHE A 223 -22.79 15.17 17.23
CA PHE A 223 -21.96 14.57 16.19
C PHE A 223 -20.81 13.76 16.80
N ARG A 224 -20.08 14.32 17.76
CA ARG A 224 -18.96 13.61 18.41
C ARG A 224 -19.40 12.41 19.24
N LYS A 225 -20.62 12.42 19.78
CA LYS A 225 -21.21 11.26 20.45
C LYS A 225 -21.58 10.16 19.45
N ILE A 226 -22.25 10.51 18.35
CA ILE A 226 -22.69 9.57 17.30
C ILE A 226 -21.48 8.98 16.58
N ALA A 227 -20.54 9.83 16.17
CA ALA A 227 -19.34 9.44 15.45
C ALA A 227 -18.32 8.70 16.33
N ALA A 228 -18.76 8.22 17.52
CA ALA A 228 -18.05 7.44 18.52
C ALA A 228 -16.63 7.06 18.07
N ARG A 229 -15.61 7.57 18.76
CA ARG A 229 -14.20 7.26 18.48
C ARG A 229 -13.74 6.15 19.43
N PRO A 230 -14.13 4.89 19.19
CA PRO A 230 -13.80 3.81 20.10
C PRO A 230 -12.29 3.66 20.18
N ARG A 231 -11.81 3.37 21.38
CA ARG A 231 -10.39 3.17 21.64
C ARG A 231 -9.99 1.79 21.08
N ALA A 232 -8.98 1.77 20.22
CA ALA A 232 -8.56 0.55 19.52
C ALA A 232 -8.27 -0.64 20.44
N TRP A 233 -7.74 -0.38 21.65
CA TRP A 233 -7.43 -1.43 22.62
C TRP A 233 -8.65 -2.21 23.11
N VAL A 234 -9.83 -1.56 23.20
CA VAL A 234 -11.08 -2.20 23.63
C VAL A 234 -11.52 -3.27 22.62
N PHE A 235 -11.18 -3.10 21.35
CA PHE A 235 -11.54 -4.05 20.30
C PHE A 235 -10.48 -5.11 20.01
N ILE A 236 -9.30 -5.05 20.61
CA ILE A 236 -8.29 -6.09 20.43
C ILE A 236 -8.85 -7.48 20.80
N PRO A 237 -9.45 -7.70 21.98
CA PRO A 237 -10.00 -9.01 22.34
C PRO A 237 -11.18 -9.40 21.42
N ALA A 238 -12.09 -8.46 21.14
CA ALA A 238 -13.22 -8.68 20.23
C ALA A 238 -12.75 -9.10 18.83
N ALA A 239 -11.68 -8.51 18.31
CA ALA A 239 -11.11 -8.86 17.02
C ALA A 239 -10.47 -10.26 17.02
N VAL A 240 -9.92 -10.72 18.16
CA VAL A 240 -9.40 -12.10 18.28
C VAL A 240 -10.54 -13.10 18.20
N ILE A 241 -11.62 -12.87 18.97
CA ILE A 241 -12.81 -13.72 18.96
C ILE A 241 -13.47 -13.71 17.57
N ALA A 242 -13.64 -12.53 16.96
CA ALA A 242 -14.21 -12.40 15.63
C ALA A 242 -13.39 -13.16 14.57
N ARG A 243 -12.05 -13.06 14.59
CA ARG A 243 -11.19 -13.83 13.67
C ARG A 243 -11.33 -15.33 13.87
N PHE A 244 -11.46 -15.79 15.10
CA PHE A 244 -11.67 -17.21 15.39
C PHE A 244 -13.00 -17.70 14.80
N ILE A 245 -14.08 -16.95 15.00
CA ILE A 245 -15.41 -17.26 14.44
C ILE A 245 -15.37 -17.24 12.91
N LEU A 246 -14.80 -16.21 12.30
CA LEU A 246 -14.70 -16.07 10.84
C LEU A 246 -13.96 -17.24 10.19
N ARG A 247 -12.82 -17.66 10.76
CA ARG A 247 -12.04 -18.81 10.26
C ARG A 247 -12.85 -20.11 10.28
N ARG A 248 -13.74 -20.26 11.26
CA ARG A 248 -14.60 -21.43 11.42
C ARG A 248 -15.83 -21.39 10.51
N LEU A 249 -16.37 -20.20 10.23
CA LEU A 249 -17.54 -20.03 9.35
C LEU A 249 -17.18 -20.08 7.85
N PHE A 250 -16.03 -19.52 7.48
CA PHE A 250 -15.64 -19.32 6.07
C PHE A 250 -14.50 -20.22 5.61
N THR A 251 -14.45 -21.47 6.07
CA THR A 251 -13.35 -22.39 5.78
C THR A 251 -13.30 -22.82 4.30
N ALA A 252 -14.41 -22.75 3.57
CA ALA A 252 -14.55 -23.23 2.18
C ALA A 252 -15.12 -22.20 1.20
N VAL A 253 -14.76 -20.92 1.35
CA VAL A 253 -15.17 -19.88 0.39
C VAL A 253 -14.22 -19.86 -0.80
N GLU A 254 -14.73 -20.21 -1.98
CA GLU A 254 -14.00 -20.05 -3.24
C GLU A 254 -14.33 -18.67 -3.84
N VAL A 255 -13.30 -17.82 -3.99
CA VAL A 255 -13.46 -16.50 -4.64
C VAL A 255 -12.99 -16.62 -6.08
N ARG A 256 -13.89 -16.37 -7.05
CA ARG A 256 -13.58 -16.37 -8.48
C ARG A 256 -13.62 -14.96 -9.05
N GLY A 257 -12.74 -14.65 -9.99
CA GLY A 257 -12.74 -13.38 -10.73
C GLY A 257 -12.15 -12.18 -9.98
N LEU A 258 -11.44 -12.41 -8.88
CA LEU A 258 -10.81 -11.35 -8.09
C LEU A 258 -9.78 -10.56 -8.89
N GLU A 259 -9.11 -11.18 -9.86
CA GLU A 259 -8.10 -10.55 -10.73
C GLU A 259 -8.73 -9.48 -11.62
N ARG A 260 -9.90 -9.77 -12.20
CA ARG A 260 -10.67 -8.80 -13.01
C ARG A 260 -11.15 -7.64 -12.14
N PHE A 261 -11.65 -7.95 -10.94
CA PHE A 261 -12.10 -6.94 -9.98
C PHE A 261 -10.96 -6.03 -9.50
N ALA A 262 -9.81 -6.60 -9.14
CA ALA A 262 -8.63 -5.83 -8.71
C ALA A 262 -8.09 -4.94 -9.85
N SER A 263 -8.13 -5.41 -11.09
CA SER A 263 -7.72 -4.63 -12.26
C SER A 263 -8.66 -3.44 -12.53
N ALA A 264 -9.97 -3.63 -12.35
CA ALA A 264 -10.97 -2.57 -12.46
C ALA A 264 -10.82 -1.52 -11.34
N LEU A 265 -10.63 -1.95 -10.09
CA LEU A 265 -10.41 -1.06 -8.93
C LEU A 265 -9.19 -0.15 -9.06
N LYS A 266 -8.16 -0.54 -9.82
CA LYS A 266 -6.99 0.32 -10.08
C LYS A 266 -7.33 1.53 -10.94
N LYS A 267 -8.28 1.38 -11.87
CA LYS A 267 -8.59 2.39 -12.89
C LYS A 267 -9.79 3.22 -12.49
N ASP A 268 -10.85 2.56 -12.03
CA ASP A 268 -12.16 3.15 -11.88
C ASP A 268 -12.73 2.93 -10.48
N THR A 269 -13.73 3.72 -10.12
CA THR A 269 -14.53 3.49 -8.91
C THR A 269 -15.47 2.32 -9.16
N VAL A 270 -15.24 1.20 -8.50
CA VAL A 270 -16.10 0.02 -8.62
C VAL A 270 -17.17 0.04 -7.55
N VAL A 271 -18.43 -0.09 -7.95
CA VAL A 271 -19.58 -0.28 -7.05
C VAL A 271 -19.86 -1.77 -6.97
N LEU A 272 -19.67 -2.35 -5.78
CA LEU A 272 -20.03 -3.73 -5.52
C LEU A 272 -21.53 -3.79 -5.19
N VAL A 273 -22.30 -4.51 -6.01
CA VAL A 273 -23.74 -4.71 -5.82
C VAL A 273 -23.96 -6.14 -5.34
N PRO A 274 -23.96 -6.39 -4.02
CA PRO A 274 -24.17 -7.73 -3.51
C PRO A 274 -25.66 -8.10 -3.63
N MET A 275 -25.94 -9.35 -3.99
CA MET A 275 -27.29 -9.89 -3.84
C MET A 275 -27.50 -10.22 -2.36
N HIS A 276 -28.41 -9.51 -1.70
CA HIS A 276 -28.69 -9.76 -0.29
C HIS A 276 -29.51 -11.05 -0.12
N ARG A 277 -28.84 -12.14 0.25
CA ARG A 277 -29.48 -13.42 0.60
C ARG A 277 -29.31 -13.77 2.07
N SER A 278 -28.30 -13.21 2.75
CA SER A 278 -28.03 -13.43 4.16
C SER A 278 -27.32 -12.23 4.80
N HIS A 279 -27.47 -12.06 6.12
CA HIS A 279 -26.64 -11.12 6.89
C HIS A 279 -25.15 -11.50 6.88
N LEU A 280 -24.83 -12.77 6.62
CA LEU A 280 -23.45 -13.22 6.45
C LEU A 280 -22.80 -12.67 5.18
N ASP A 281 -23.58 -12.21 4.18
CA ASP A 281 -23.02 -11.65 2.95
C ASP A 281 -22.21 -10.38 3.24
N TYR A 282 -22.68 -9.55 4.17
CA TYR A 282 -21.95 -8.35 4.61
C TYR A 282 -20.64 -8.70 5.30
N VAL A 283 -20.66 -9.76 6.11
CA VAL A 283 -19.47 -10.24 6.83
C VAL A 283 -18.47 -10.82 5.83
N LEU A 284 -18.95 -11.57 4.83
CA LEU A 284 -18.12 -12.19 3.80
C LEU A 284 -17.43 -11.11 2.95
N ILE A 285 -18.16 -10.10 2.49
CA ILE A 285 -17.60 -8.96 1.74
C ILE A 285 -16.55 -8.20 2.58
N GLY A 286 -16.79 -8.03 3.87
CA GLY A 286 -15.84 -7.37 4.78
C GLY A 286 -14.64 -8.23 5.17
N SER A 287 -14.70 -9.55 4.92
CA SER A 287 -13.67 -10.52 5.33
C SER A 287 -12.65 -10.87 4.23
N VAL A 288 -13.00 -10.61 2.96
CA VAL A 288 -12.14 -10.79 1.77
C VAL A 288 -11.25 -9.56 1.59
#